data_AF-A0A7S7NRZ6-F1
#
_entry.id   AF-A0A7S7NRZ6-F1
#
_cell.length_a   1.000
_cell.length_b   1.000
_cell.length_c   1.000
_cell.angle_alpha   90.00
_cell.angle_beta   90.00
_cell.angle_gamma   90.00
#
_symmetry.space_group_name_H-M   'P 1'
#
loop_
_entity.id
_entity.type
_entity.pdbx_description
1 polymer ?
#
loop_
_entity_poly.entity_id
_entity_poly.type
_entity_poly.pdbx_seq_one_letter_code
_entity_poly.pdbx_strand_id
1 'polypeptide(L)'
;MRQLLILADTDGSNSARKRTGKTELQAQLADTGGLAATVAHYPTGASNWIPIEHRQFSEISKNWVDEPLDSYHEILNFIRKTPTRTGLAVSAYLDRRHYPTGMEPTTEQLEHLRLYPYQTLPHWNYTIQPNL
;
A
#
# COMPACT_ATOMS: atom_id res chain seq x y z
N MET A 1 18.40 10.83 8.09
CA MET A 1 17.11 10.12 8.22
C MET A 1 16.67 9.66 6.85
N ARG A 2 16.29 8.39 6.68
CA ARG A 2 15.85 7.85 5.38
C ARG A 2 14.44 8.36 5.06
N GLN A 3 14.15 8.56 3.78
CA GLN A 3 12.85 9.03 3.31
C GLN A 3 12.26 8.03 2.31
N LEU A 4 10.96 7.80 2.42
CA LEU A 4 10.18 6.94 1.54
C LEU A 4 8.97 7.71 1.02
N LEU A 5 8.76 7.71 -0.29
CA LEU A 5 7.52 8.19 -0.91
C LEU A 5 6.63 7.00 -1.22
N ILE A 6 5.41 7.02 -0.71
CA ILE A 6 4.35 6.05 -0.98
C ILE A 6 3.29 6.75 -1.81
N LEU A 7 3.03 6.22 -3.01
CA LEU A 7 1.90 6.62 -3.84
C LEU A 7 0.77 5.63 -3.58
N ALA A 8 -0.35 6.10 -3.03
CA ALA A 8 -1.46 5.26 -2.60
C ALA A 8 -2.78 5.73 -3.19
N ASP A 9 -3.71 4.81 -3.38
CA ASP A 9 -5.13 5.14 -3.51
C ASP A 9 -5.71 5.63 -2.18
N THR A 10 -6.90 6.20 -2.21
CA THR A 10 -7.59 6.70 -1.01
C THR A 10 -8.86 5.92 -0.66
N ASP A 11 -8.82 4.60 -0.76
CA ASP A 11 -9.95 3.73 -0.47
C ASP A 11 -9.69 2.81 0.74
N GLY A 12 -10.66 1.96 1.07
CA GLY A 12 -10.46 0.85 2.01
C GLY A 12 -9.76 1.25 3.31
N SER A 13 -8.74 0.49 3.70
CA SER A 13 -7.86 0.77 4.85
C SER A 13 -6.83 1.88 4.58
N ASN A 14 -6.53 2.17 3.32
CA ASN A 14 -5.52 3.14 2.88
C ASN A 14 -6.02 4.58 2.87
N SER A 15 -7.32 4.80 3.07
CA SER A 15 -7.94 6.12 3.02
C SER A 15 -7.16 7.17 3.81
N ALA A 16 -6.91 8.32 3.20
CA ALA A 16 -6.22 9.43 3.84
C ALA A 16 -6.91 9.94 5.13
N ARG A 17 -8.19 9.59 5.34
CA ARG A 17 -8.97 9.95 6.53
C ARG A 17 -8.90 8.89 7.64
N LYS A 18 -8.55 7.65 7.34
CA LYS A 18 -8.54 6.57 8.33
C LYS A 18 -7.36 6.71 9.27
N ARG A 19 -7.66 6.66 10.56
CA ARG A 19 -6.66 6.77 11.62
C ARG A 19 -5.93 5.45 11.87
N THR A 20 -6.62 4.32 11.77
CA THR A 20 -6.03 2.98 11.93
C THR A 20 -4.86 2.73 11.00
N GLY A 21 -4.99 3.07 9.71
CA GLY A 21 -3.89 2.94 8.75
C GLY A 21 -2.69 3.82 9.14
N LYS A 22 -2.93 5.03 9.64
CA LYS A 22 -1.87 5.96 10.06
C LYS A 22 -1.12 5.46 11.30
N THR A 23 -1.82 4.88 12.27
CA THR A 23 -1.18 4.32 13.47
C THR A 23 -0.35 3.08 13.15
N GLU A 24 -0.81 2.23 12.23
CA GLU A 24 0.00 1.11 11.75
C GLU A 24 1.21 1.58 10.93
N LEU A 25 1.07 2.59 10.06
CA LEU A 25 2.19 3.19 9.35
C LEU A 25 3.22 3.82 10.30
N GLN A 26 2.77 4.44 11.38
CA GLN A 26 3.65 4.96 12.44
C GLN A 26 4.45 3.81 13.07
N ALA A 27 3.78 2.82 13.64
CA ALA A 27 4.44 1.77 14.41
C ALA A 27 5.26 0.80 13.53
N GLN A 28 4.63 0.26 12.48
CA GLN A 28 5.19 -0.85 11.70
C GLN A 28 6.22 -0.39 10.66
N LEU A 29 6.14 0.86 10.19
CA LEU A 29 6.98 1.36 9.11
C LEU A 29 7.91 2.49 9.56
N ALA A 30 7.37 3.58 10.11
CA ALA A 30 8.19 4.73 10.49
C ALA A 30 9.09 4.39 11.68
N ASP A 31 8.51 3.98 12.80
CA ASP A 31 9.22 3.71 14.05
C ASP A 31 10.17 2.53 13.90
N THR A 32 9.65 1.40 13.41
CA THR A 32 10.46 0.18 13.16
C THR A 32 11.57 0.42 12.13
N GLY A 33 11.31 1.24 11.10
CA GLY A 33 12.26 1.51 10.02
C GLY A 33 13.19 2.70 10.24
N GLY A 34 12.97 3.50 11.30
CA GLY A 34 13.70 4.75 11.54
C GLY A 34 13.65 5.73 10.35
N LEU A 35 12.53 5.78 9.62
CA LEU A 35 12.39 6.51 8.37
C LEU A 35 11.17 7.44 8.36
N ALA A 36 11.24 8.53 7.59
CA ALA A 36 10.07 9.32 7.24
C ALA A 36 9.36 8.69 6.04
N ALA A 37 8.06 8.49 6.15
CA ALA A 37 7.20 8.03 5.06
C ALA A 37 6.25 9.16 4.65
N THR A 38 6.40 9.67 3.43
CA THR A 38 5.43 10.58 2.81
C THR A 38 4.43 9.76 2.03
N VAL A 39 3.15 9.85 2.40
CA VAL A 39 2.05 9.21 1.67
C VAL A 39 1.34 10.27 0.82
N ALA A 40 1.44 10.11 -0.50
CA ALA A 40 0.74 10.93 -1.48
C ALA A 40 -0.41 10.13 -2.08
N HIS A 41 -1.63 10.59 -1.85
CA HIS A 41 -2.83 9.90 -2.27
C HIS A 41 -3.30 10.39 -3.64
N TYR A 42 -3.72 9.46 -4.49
CA TYR A 42 -4.50 9.78 -5.67
C TYR A 42 -5.94 10.15 -5.27
N PRO A 43 -6.60 11.09 -5.98
CA PRO A 43 -8.01 11.37 -5.78
C PRO A 43 -8.90 10.15 -6.03
N THR A 44 -10.10 10.13 -5.46
CA THR A 44 -11.10 9.10 -5.78
C THR A 44 -11.38 9.04 -7.28
N GLY A 45 -11.43 7.84 -7.84
CA GLY A 45 -11.67 7.63 -9.28
C GLY A 45 -10.45 7.81 -10.18
N ALA A 46 -9.25 7.98 -9.61
CA ALA A 46 -8.02 8.16 -10.37
C ALA A 46 -7.26 6.84 -10.67
N SER A 47 -7.91 5.68 -10.65
CA SER A 47 -7.28 4.37 -10.93
C SER A 47 -6.55 4.34 -12.27
N ASN A 48 -7.09 5.05 -13.28
CA ASN A 48 -6.49 5.24 -14.61
C ASN A 48 -5.12 5.96 -14.60
N TRP A 49 -4.70 6.49 -13.45
CA TRP A 49 -3.45 7.23 -13.30
C TRP A 49 -2.46 6.52 -12.37
N ILE A 50 -2.85 5.39 -11.77
CA ILE A 50 -2.01 4.65 -10.84
C ILE A 50 -1.10 3.70 -11.65
N PRO A 51 0.24 3.86 -11.62
CA PRO A 51 1.13 3.09 -12.49
C PRO A 51 1.05 1.57 -12.30
N ILE A 52 0.79 1.09 -11.07
CA ILE A 52 0.74 -0.35 -10.77
C ILE A 52 -0.41 -1.05 -11.49
N GLU A 53 -1.57 -0.38 -11.59
CA GLU A 53 -2.74 -0.86 -12.32
C GLU A 53 -2.40 -1.13 -13.79
N HIS A 54 -1.68 -0.20 -14.41
CA HIS A 54 -1.36 -0.25 -15.84
C HIS A 54 -0.12 -1.05 -16.18
N ARG A 55 0.86 -1.17 -15.28
CA ARG A 55 2.16 -1.79 -15.58
C ARG A 55 2.34 -3.18 -14.98
N GLN A 56 1.66 -3.48 -13.88
CA GLN A 56 1.79 -4.76 -13.19
C GLN A 56 0.47 -5.54 -13.25
N PHE A 57 -0.61 -4.98 -12.72
CA PHE A 57 -1.89 -5.70 -12.65
C PHE A 57 -2.48 -5.99 -14.03
N SER A 58 -2.38 -5.05 -14.98
CA SER A 58 -2.82 -5.29 -16.37
C SER A 58 -2.12 -6.48 -17.02
N GLU A 59 -0.80 -6.64 -16.82
CA GLU A 59 -0.02 -7.74 -17.40
C GLU A 59 -0.34 -9.06 -16.70
N ILE A 60 -0.51 -9.04 -15.37
CA ILE A 60 -0.97 -10.22 -14.61
C ILE A 60 -2.33 -10.68 -15.15
N SER A 61 -3.29 -9.77 -15.31
CA SER A 61 -4.62 -10.09 -15.83
C SER A 61 -4.58 -10.66 -17.24
N LYS A 62 -3.72 -10.15 -18.13
CA LYS A 62 -3.51 -10.74 -19.47
C LYS A 62 -2.96 -12.16 -19.39
N ASN A 63 -2.07 -12.41 -18.44
CA ASN A 63 -1.48 -13.75 -18.23
C ASN A 63 -2.48 -14.76 -17.63
N TRP A 64 -3.61 -14.28 -17.10
CA TRP A 64 -4.67 -15.12 -16.51
C TRP A 64 -5.79 -15.45 -17.50
N VAL A 65 -5.78 -14.85 -18.70
CA VAL A 65 -6.83 -15.07 -19.70
C VAL A 65 -6.93 -16.56 -20.02
N ASP A 66 -8.15 -17.09 -19.97
CA ASP A 66 -8.50 -18.48 -20.24
C ASP A 66 -7.89 -19.53 -19.28
N GLU A 67 -7.32 -19.11 -18.16
CA GLU A 67 -6.73 -20.00 -17.17
C GLU A 67 -7.67 -20.24 -15.98
N PRO A 68 -8.03 -21.49 -15.65
CA PRO A 68 -8.80 -21.79 -14.46
C PRO A 68 -7.91 -21.59 -13.22
N LEU A 69 -8.16 -20.51 -12.47
CA LEU A 69 -7.43 -20.17 -11.26
C LEU A 69 -8.02 -20.87 -10.03
N ASP A 70 -8.01 -22.21 -10.02
CA ASP A 70 -8.74 -23.00 -9.02
C ASP A 70 -7.94 -23.29 -7.73
N SER A 71 -6.63 -23.01 -7.76
CA SER A 71 -5.75 -23.23 -6.61
C SER A 71 -4.82 -22.04 -6.34
N TYR A 72 -4.49 -21.82 -5.06
CA TYR A 72 -3.48 -20.81 -4.68
C TYR A 72 -2.13 -21.06 -5.36
N HIS A 73 -1.78 -22.32 -5.60
CA HIS A 73 -0.55 -22.68 -6.27
C HIS A 73 -0.53 -22.16 -7.71
N GLU A 74 -1.61 -22.37 -8.46
CA GLU A 74 -1.73 -21.88 -9.84
C GLU A 74 -1.77 -20.35 -9.88
N ILE A 75 -2.60 -19.71 -9.05
CA ILE A 75 -2.67 -18.25 -8.95
C ILE A 75 -1.26 -17.66 -8.75
N LEU A 76 -0.51 -18.17 -7.77
CA LEU A 76 0.84 -17.69 -7.51
C LEU A 76 1.81 -17.99 -8.66
N ASN A 77 1.70 -19.16 -9.29
CA ASN A 77 2.52 -19.52 -10.44
C ASN A 77 2.29 -18.57 -11.62
N PHE A 78 1.02 -18.26 -11.94
CA PHE A 78 0.69 -17.32 -13.01
C PHE A 78 1.14 -15.90 -12.70
N ILE A 79 0.96 -15.40 -11.46
CA ILE A 79 1.49 -14.08 -11.10
C ILE A 79 3.01 -14.02 -11.31
N ARG A 80 3.76 -14.99 -10.79
CA ARG A 80 5.23 -15.03 -10.87
C ARG A 80 5.75 -15.17 -12.30
N LYS A 81 5.03 -15.88 -13.16
CA LYS A 81 5.41 -16.12 -14.56
C LYS A 81 4.85 -15.08 -15.53
N THR A 82 4.26 -13.99 -15.03
CA THR A 82 3.71 -12.91 -15.88
C THR A 82 4.80 -12.38 -16.83
N PRO A 83 4.64 -12.57 -18.15
CA PRO A 83 5.61 -12.07 -19.12
C PRO A 83 5.40 -10.57 -19.29
N THR A 84 6.50 -9.81 -19.33
CA THR A 84 6.43 -8.39 -19.68
C THR A 84 7.54 -8.03 -20.67
N ARG A 85 7.20 -7.25 -21.70
CA ARG A 85 8.18 -6.84 -22.73
C ARG A 85 9.33 -6.01 -22.15
N THR A 86 9.09 -5.31 -21.05
CA THR A 86 10.06 -4.44 -20.37
C THR A 86 10.87 -5.16 -19.29
N GLY A 87 10.66 -6.46 -19.08
CA GLY A 87 11.44 -7.25 -18.11
C GLY A 87 11.04 -7.04 -16.64
N LEU A 88 9.84 -6.54 -16.36
CA LEU A 88 9.28 -6.53 -15.00
C LEU A 88 9.17 -7.99 -14.50
N ALA A 89 9.84 -8.27 -13.39
CA ALA A 89 9.71 -9.52 -12.66
C ALA A 89 8.75 -9.33 -11.48
N VAL A 90 7.77 -10.23 -11.34
CA VAL A 90 6.77 -10.17 -10.26
C VAL A 90 7.04 -11.28 -9.25
N SER A 91 7.08 -10.92 -7.97
CA SER A 91 7.13 -11.87 -6.86
C SER A 91 5.76 -11.93 -6.20
N ALA A 92 5.34 -13.13 -5.81
CA ALA A 92 4.10 -13.34 -5.08
C ALA A 92 4.28 -14.46 -4.07
N TYR A 93 3.58 -14.39 -2.94
CA TYR A 93 3.54 -15.45 -1.94
C TYR A 93 2.19 -15.45 -1.22
N LEU A 94 1.83 -16.60 -0.65
CA LEU A 94 0.61 -16.73 0.13
C LEU A 94 0.86 -16.25 1.56
N ASP A 95 0.21 -15.16 1.96
CA ASP A 95 0.19 -14.73 3.35
C ASP A 95 -0.93 -15.44 4.10
N ARG A 96 -0.57 -16.29 5.07
CA ARG A 96 -1.51 -17.02 5.94
C ARG A 96 -1.64 -16.41 7.33
N ARG A 97 -1.03 -15.23 7.55
CA ARG A 97 -1.11 -14.55 8.84
C ARG A 97 -2.55 -14.14 9.11
N HIS A 98 -2.95 -14.26 10.38
CA HIS A 98 -4.21 -13.74 10.84
C HIS A 98 -4.04 -12.26 11.20
N TYR A 99 -4.89 -11.42 10.63
CA TYR A 99 -4.95 -9.99 10.92
C TYR A 99 -6.27 -9.69 11.63
N PRO A 100 -6.24 -9.19 12.88
CA PRO A 100 -7.44 -8.76 13.57
C PRO A 100 -8.18 -7.69 12.76
N THR A 101 -9.49 -7.85 12.63
CA THR A 101 -10.37 -6.91 11.93
C THR A 101 -11.14 -6.04 12.92
N GLY A 102 -11.67 -4.91 12.46
CA GLY A 102 -12.44 -3.99 13.31
C GLY A 102 -11.62 -3.29 14.40
N MET A 103 -10.30 -3.20 14.20
CA MET A 103 -9.40 -2.53 15.14
C MET A 103 -9.58 -1.02 15.06
N GLU A 104 -9.80 -0.40 16.22
CA GLU A 104 -9.84 1.05 16.39
C GLU A 104 -8.63 1.51 17.23
N PRO A 105 -7.92 2.57 16.81
CA PRO A 105 -6.79 3.08 17.58
C PRO A 105 -7.21 3.60 18.94
N THR A 106 -6.36 3.39 19.95
CA THR A 106 -6.51 4.03 21.26
C THR A 106 -6.21 5.53 21.16
N THR A 107 -6.73 6.32 22.10
CA THR A 107 -6.40 7.75 22.20
C THR A 107 -4.89 7.98 22.26
N GLU A 108 -4.18 7.17 23.05
CA GLU A 108 -2.73 7.23 23.18
C GLU A 108 -2.00 6.98 21.85
N GLN A 109 -2.44 6.01 21.04
CA GLN A 109 -1.86 5.77 19.72
C GLN A 109 -2.07 6.96 18.78
N LEU A 110 -3.21 7.65 18.89
CA LEU A 110 -3.49 8.84 18.10
C LEU A 110 -2.65 10.04 18.53
N GLU A 111 -2.41 10.20 19.83
CA GLU A 111 -1.55 11.26 20.38
C GLU A 111 -0.08 11.07 19.99
N HIS A 112 0.36 9.82 19.84
CA HIS A 112 1.71 9.48 19.38
C HIS A 112 1.92 9.58 17.85
N LEU A 113 0.91 9.97 17.07
CA LEU A 113 1.07 10.16 15.63
C LEU A 113 1.93 11.41 15.32
N ARG A 114 3.10 11.20 14.74
CA ARG A 114 3.97 12.27 14.23
C ARG A 114 3.69 12.57 12.77
N LEU A 115 2.48 13.07 12.53
CA LEU A 115 1.95 13.32 11.20
C LEU A 115 2.04 14.79 10.81
N TYR A 116 2.67 15.06 9.67
CA TYR A 116 2.90 16.39 9.11
C TYR A 116 2.19 16.52 7.77
N PRO A 117 1.14 17.35 7.64
CA PRO A 117 0.47 17.58 6.37
C PRO A 117 1.44 18.09 5.29
N TYR A 118 1.26 17.62 4.07
CA TYR A 118 2.08 18.06 2.93
C TYR A 118 1.48 19.31 2.28
N GLN A 119 2.32 20.19 1.69
CA GLN A 119 1.85 21.46 1.13
C GLN A 119 0.86 21.28 -0.04
N THR A 120 1.06 20.24 -0.86
CA THR A 120 0.15 19.89 -1.96
C THR A 120 -0.91 18.92 -1.49
N LEU A 121 -2.19 19.31 -1.58
CA LEU A 121 -3.35 18.55 -1.09
C LEU A 121 -3.20 18.15 0.39
N PRO A 122 -3.07 19.11 1.33
CA PRO A 122 -2.76 18.86 2.75
C PRO A 122 -3.81 18.02 3.49
N HIS A 123 -5.04 17.95 2.96
CA HIS A 123 -6.10 17.11 3.52
C HIS A 123 -5.88 15.62 3.25
N TRP A 124 -5.08 15.29 2.24
CA TRP A 124 -4.85 13.92 1.80
C TRP A 124 -3.41 13.48 2.03
N ASN A 125 -2.47 14.37 1.74
CA ASN A 125 -1.05 14.04 1.71
C ASN A 125 -0.38 14.41 3.02
N TYR A 126 0.45 13.52 3.52
CA TYR A 126 1.12 13.71 4.80
C TYR A 126 2.45 12.96 4.85
N THR A 127 3.33 13.40 5.75
CA THR A 127 4.54 12.69 6.13
C THR A 127 4.40 12.19 7.56
N ILE A 128 4.62 10.90 7.78
CA ILE A 128 4.79 10.33 9.11
C ILE A 128 6.28 10.25 9.40
N GLN A 129 6.71 10.84 10.52
CA GLN A 129 8.08 10.75 11.02
C GLN A 129 8.17 9.76 12.17
N PRO A 130 9.33 9.13 12.42
CA PRO A 130 9.43 8.15 13.48
C PRO A 130 9.43 8.82 14.87
N ASN A 131 8.88 8.12 15.86
CA ASN A 131 9.01 8.40 17.29
C ASN A 131 10.37 7.89 17.79
N LEU A 132 11.42 8.68 17.56
CA LEU A 132 12.79 8.42 18.05
C LEU A 132 13.16 9.43 19.12
#